data_AF-A0A4V1C5U7-F1
#
_entry.id   AF-A0A4V1C5U7-F1
#
_cell.length_a   1.000
_cell.length_b   1.000
_cell.length_c   1.000
_cell.angle_alpha   90.00
_cell.angle_beta   90.00
_cell.angle_gamma   90.00
#
_symmetry.space_group_name_H-M   'P 1'
#
loop_
_entity.id
_entity.type
_entity.pdbx_description
1 polymer ?
#
loop_
_entity_poly.entity_id
_entity_poly.type
_entity_poly.pdbx_seq_one_letter_code
_entity_poly.pdbx_strand_id
1 'polypeptide(L)'
;MSANFSSGFPVLNGVTVFVLPPDGYATDFENPTEQSALAHFLVFGIVGFLAFIALCQRMFTKVYLVKAIHIEDWFICIAWL
;
A
#
# COMPACT_ATOMS: atom_id res chain seq x y z
N MET A 1 -16.81 -2.66 26.34
CA MET A 1 -16.86 -1.26 25.85
C MET A 1 -18.24 -0.70 26.20
N SER A 2 -18.33 0.32 27.06
CA SER A 2 -19.59 1.01 27.35
C SER A 2 -19.62 2.35 26.61
N ALA A 3 -20.51 2.50 25.63
CA ALA A 3 -20.71 3.78 24.95
C ALA A 3 -21.55 4.70 25.86
N ASN A 4 -21.06 5.91 26.14
CA ASN A 4 -21.82 6.95 26.82
C ASN A 4 -22.31 7.98 25.79
N PHE A 5 -23.54 8.47 25.94
CA PHE A 5 -24.14 9.45 25.04
C PHE A 5 -24.14 10.82 25.73
N SER A 6 -23.29 11.76 25.28
CA SER A 6 -23.16 13.07 25.95
C SER A 6 -23.88 14.22 25.22
N SER A 7 -24.21 14.06 23.93
CA SER A 7 -24.78 15.16 23.12
C SER A 7 -25.31 14.72 21.74
N GLY A 8 -26.06 13.62 21.69
CA GLY A 8 -26.64 13.10 20.44
C GLY A 8 -25.68 12.31 19.54
N PHE A 9 -24.39 12.23 19.90
CA PHE A 9 -23.40 11.36 19.26
C PHE A 9 -22.84 10.32 20.24
N PRO A 10 -22.53 9.10 19.77
CA PRO A 10 -21.87 8.08 20.58
C PRO A 10 -20.42 8.44 20.88
N VAL A 11 -20.00 8.22 22.13
CA VAL A 11 -18.60 8.37 22.55
C VAL A 11 -17.97 6.98 22.67
N LEU A 12 -16.88 6.76 21.92
CA LEU A 12 -16.08 5.53 21.95
C LEU A 12 -14.68 5.87 22.47
N ASN A 13 -14.25 5.22 23.57
CA ASN A 13 -12.93 5.45 24.19
C ASN A 13 -12.59 6.94 24.44
N GLY A 14 -13.60 7.76 24.78
CA GLY A 14 -13.43 9.20 25.01
C GLY A 14 -13.42 10.07 23.75
N VAL A 15 -13.47 9.47 22.56
CA VAL A 15 -13.56 10.16 21.26
C VAL A 15 -15.01 10.15 20.76
N THR A 16 -15.53 11.30 20.35
CA THR A 16 -16.85 11.41 19.72
C THR A 16 -16.79 10.85 18.31
N VAL A 17 -17.58 9.82 18.03
CA VAL A 17 -17.67 9.19 16.70
C VAL A 17 -19.07 9.42 16.10
N PHE A 18 -19.15 9.57 14.78
CA PHE A 18 -20.42 9.79 14.09
C PHE A 18 -21.28 8.52 14.05
N VAL A 19 -20.63 7.36 13.86
CA VAL A 19 -21.26 6.03 13.79
C VAL A 19 -20.43 5.08 14.66
N LEU A 20 -21.12 4.23 15.42
CA LEU A 20 -20.46 3.18 16.21
C LEU A 20 -19.86 2.13 15.27
N PRO A 21 -18.68 1.58 15.62
CA PRO A 21 -18.11 0.49 14.86
C PRO A 21 -19.07 -0.73 14.87
N PRO A 22 -19.05 -1.56 13.81
CA PRO A 22 -19.83 -2.80 13.76
C PRO A 22 -19.53 -3.70 14.97
N ASP A 23 -20.53 -4.49 15.39
CA ASP A 23 -20.37 -5.44 16.50
C ASP A 23 -19.18 -6.39 16.25
N GLY A 24 -18.22 -6.41 17.18
CA GLY A 24 -17.00 -7.20 17.10
C GLY A 24 -15.77 -6.49 16.51
N TYR A 25 -15.91 -5.26 16.01
CA TYR A 25 -14.77 -4.47 15.53
C TYR A 25 -14.11 -3.69 16.67
N ALA A 26 -12.98 -4.20 17.17
CA ALA A 26 -12.17 -3.52 18.17
C ALA A 26 -11.49 -2.29 17.53
N THR A 27 -12.03 -1.11 17.79
CA THR A 27 -11.43 0.16 17.31
C THR A 27 -10.36 0.60 18.29
N ASP A 28 -9.11 0.33 17.94
CA ASP A 28 -7.95 0.92 18.59
C ASP A 28 -7.56 2.19 17.82
N PHE A 29 -7.58 3.34 18.49
CA PHE A 29 -7.21 4.63 17.91
C PHE A 29 -5.71 4.92 18.04
N GLU A 30 -5.01 4.27 18.98
CA GLU A 30 -3.58 4.46 19.19
C GLU A 30 -2.76 3.68 18.16
N ASN A 31 -3.23 2.48 17.80
CA ASN A 31 -2.63 1.67 16.74
C ASN A 31 -3.71 1.12 15.79
N PRO A 32 -4.13 1.93 14.79
CA PRO A 32 -5.20 1.54 13.88
C PRO A 32 -4.79 0.32 13.06
N THR A 33 -5.65 -0.70 13.05
CA THR A 33 -5.46 -1.87 12.19
C THR A 33 -5.58 -1.47 10.73
N GLU A 34 -4.51 -1.63 9.95
CA GLU A 34 -4.56 -1.32 8.53
C GLU A 34 -5.44 -2.31 7.75
N GLN A 35 -6.34 -1.78 6.93
CA GLN A 35 -7.22 -2.61 6.12
C GLN A 35 -6.41 -3.32 5.04
N SER A 36 -6.45 -4.67 5.07
CA SER A 36 -5.84 -5.50 4.03
C SER A 36 -4.32 -5.29 3.85
N ALA A 37 -3.61 -5.04 4.95
CA ALA A 37 -2.16 -4.83 4.96
C ALA A 37 -1.43 -5.91 4.15
N LEU A 38 -1.76 -7.18 4.41
CA LEU A 38 -1.14 -8.32 3.73
C LEU A 38 -1.40 -8.32 2.21
N ALA A 39 -2.62 -7.98 1.76
CA ALA A 39 -2.92 -7.94 0.34
C ALA A 39 -2.17 -6.81 -0.36
N HIS A 40 -2.07 -5.64 0.27
CA HIS A 40 -1.26 -4.53 -0.27
C HIS A 40 0.21 -4.93 -0.41
N PHE A 41 0.80 -5.56 0.61
CA PHE A 41 2.17 -6.06 0.53
C PHE A 41 2.35 -7.14 -0.54
N LEU A 42 1.39 -8.04 -0.73
CA LEU A 42 1.44 -9.07 -1.77
C LEU A 42 1.32 -8.49 -3.18
N VAL A 43 0.38 -7.57 -3.39
CA VAL A 43 0.19 -6.92 -4.70
C VAL A 43 1.43 -6.13 -5.06
N PHE A 44 1.94 -5.32 -4.14
CA PHE A 44 3.16 -4.54 -4.36
C PHE A 44 4.37 -5.44 -4.58
N GLY A 45 4.52 -6.50 -3.78
CA GLY A 45 5.62 -7.46 -3.91
C GLY A 45 5.60 -8.21 -5.24
N ILE A 46 4.45 -8.80 -5.62
CA ILE A 46 4.34 -9.62 -6.83
C ILE A 46 4.38 -8.75 -8.08
N VAL A 47 3.56 -7.71 -8.15
CA VAL A 47 3.49 -6.83 -9.34
C VAL A 47 4.79 -6.05 -9.46
N GLY A 48 5.34 -5.57 -8.35
CA GLY A 48 6.63 -4.90 -8.28
C GLY A 48 7.75 -5.80 -8.80
N PHE A 49 7.85 -7.01 -8.27
CA PHE A 49 8.87 -7.97 -8.69
C PHE A 49 8.74 -8.38 -10.17
N LEU A 50 7.50 -8.59 -10.65
CA LEU A 50 7.27 -8.93 -12.06
C LEU A 50 7.67 -7.79 -13.00
N ALA A 51 7.34 -6.55 -12.66
CA ALA A 51 7.75 -5.37 -13.42
C ALA A 51 9.28 -5.19 -13.40
N PHE A 52 9.94 -5.47 -12.27
CA PHE A 52 11.40 -5.48 -12.17
C PHE A 52 12.05 -6.53 -13.10
N ILE A 53 11.49 -7.75 -13.18
CA ILE A 53 11.96 -8.78 -14.12
C ILE A 53 11.79 -8.29 -15.57
N ALA A 54 10.64 -7.71 -15.92
CA ALA A 54 10.40 -7.19 -17.26
C ALA A 54 11.39 -6.07 -17.64
N LEU A 55 11.75 -5.21 -16.68
CA LEU A 55 12.77 -4.18 -16.85
C LEU A 55 14.16 -4.81 -17.07
N CYS A 56 14.54 -5.83 -16.29
CA CYS A 56 15.77 -6.59 -16.51
C CYS A 56 15.82 -7.22 -17.91
N GLN A 57 14.72 -7.83 -18.36
CA GLN A 57 14.61 -8.42 -19.69
C GLN A 57 14.79 -7.37 -20.81
N ARG A 58 14.20 -6.18 -20.64
CA ARG A 58 14.35 -5.06 -21.57
C ARG A 58 15.80 -4.60 -21.68
N MET A 59 16.49 -4.45 -20.54
CA MET A 59 17.89 -4.06 -20.49
C MET A 59 18.79 -5.13 -21.11
N PHE A 60 18.55 -6.41 -20.82
CA PHE A 60 19.28 -7.52 -21.42
C PHE A 60 19.21 -7.50 -22.95
N THR A 61 18.02 -7.30 -23.51
CA THR A 61 17.82 -7.24 -24.97
C THR A 61 18.59 -6.07 -25.58
N LYS A 62 18.55 -4.90 -24.95
CA LYS A 62 19.29 -3.72 -25.46
C LYS A 62 20.80 -3.89 -25.38
N VAL A 63 21.32 -4.49 -24.31
CA VAL A 63 22.76 -4.75 -24.15
C VAL A 63 23.25 -5.82 -25.13
N TYR A 64 22.57 -6.96 -25.21
CA TYR A 64 23.07 -8.12 -25.94
C TYR A 64 22.65 -8.17 -27.41
N LEU A 65 21.40 -7.81 -27.74
CA LEU A 65 20.90 -7.86 -29.12
C LEU A 65 21.17 -6.55 -29.87
N VAL A 66 20.81 -5.42 -29.27
CA VAL A 66 20.91 -4.11 -29.95
C VAL A 66 22.34 -3.55 -29.87
N LYS A 67 23.09 -3.88 -28.80
CA LYS A 67 24.43 -3.34 -28.49
C LYS A 67 24.48 -1.81 -28.43
N ALA A 68 23.34 -1.17 -28.16
CA ALA A 68 23.24 0.27 -27.97
C ALA A 68 22.41 0.54 -26.71
N ILE A 69 23.02 1.22 -25.76
CA ILE A 69 22.35 1.80 -24.60
C ILE A 69 22.20 3.29 -24.86
N HIS A 70 20.98 3.78 -24.70
CA HIS A 70 20.67 5.20 -24.76
C HIS A 70 20.39 5.72 -23.36
N ILE A 71 20.58 7.04 -23.16
CA ILE A 71 20.34 7.68 -21.87
C ILE A 71 18.87 7.54 -21.43
N GLU A 72 17.95 7.42 -22.38
CA GLU A 72 16.52 7.17 -22.16
C GLU A 72 16.25 5.86 -21.41
N ASP A 73 17.07 4.83 -21.62
CA ASP A 73 16.95 3.57 -20.87
C ASP A 73 17.40 3.73 -19.42
N TRP A 74 18.32 4.65 -19.15
CA TRP A 74 18.73 4.96 -17.78
C TRP A 74 17.62 5.68 -17.01
N PHE A 75 16.90 6.59 -17.67
CA PHE A 75 15.74 7.26 -17.07
C PHE A 75 14.63 6.28 -16.68
N ILE A 76 14.43 5.21 -17.45
CA ILE A 76 13.42 4.20 -17.12
C ILE A 76 13.84 3.35 -15.90
N CYS A 77 15.14 3.09 -15.73
CA CYS A 77 15.67 2.42 -14.54
C CYS A 77 15.57 3.30 -13.30
N ILE A 78 15.84 4.61 -13.42
CA ILE A 78 15.70 5.57 -12.31
C ILE A 78 14.23 5.74 -11.93
N ALA A 79 13.32 5.83 -12.91
CA ALA A 79 11.88 5.96 -12.64
C ALA A 79 11.29 4.73 -11.91
N TRP A 80 11.98 3.60 -11.94
CA TRP A 80 11.59 2.37 -11.24
C TRP A 80 12.06 2.32 -9.78
N LEU A 81 13.14 3.02 -9.44
CA LEU A 81 13.70 3.12 -8.08
C LEU A 81 12.95 4.18 -7.27
#